data_AF-A0AAW8VAA7-F1
#
_entry.id   AF-A0AAW8VAA7-F1
#
_cell.length_a   1.000
_cell.length_b   1.000
_cell.length_c   1.000
_cell.angle_alpha   90.00
_cell.angle_beta   90.00
_cell.angle_gamma   90.00
#
_symmetry.space_group_name_H-M   'P 1'
#
loop_
_entity.id
_entity.type
_entity.pdbx_description
1 polymer ?
#
loop_
_entity_poly.entity_id
_entity_poly.type
_entity_poly.pdbx_seq_one_letter_code
_entity_poly.pdbx_strand_id
1 'polypeptide(L)'
;MKIPQEWDLEKLKNGRVKWGRYKPLETSIKKGLIKNGDSFILSNTSHSERIRLSRFIHEYAHKLQSENPELNQYFVDLWIKRTANKPYIKYNGEIIKDGGFIHPYYGRDYSGDPENPKPLEMMSMTFEALLGDDPGNDLATLRERDPELFNLGIALLTRYKK
;
A
#
# COMPACT_ATOMS: atom_id res chain seq x y z
N MET A 1 26.62 15.48 -12.36
CA MET A 1 25.57 15.14 -11.39
C MET A 1 26.13 14.05 -10.48
N LYS A 2 26.34 14.31 -9.19
CA LYS A 2 26.85 13.28 -8.25
C LYS A 2 25.66 12.42 -7.83
N ILE A 3 25.78 11.11 -8.04
CA ILE A 3 24.79 10.13 -7.58
C ILE A 3 24.82 10.15 -6.03
N PRO A 4 23.69 10.36 -5.34
CA PRO A 4 23.64 10.37 -3.88
C PRO A 4 24.14 9.04 -3.30
N GLN A 5 24.80 9.09 -2.15
CA GLN A 5 25.46 7.93 -1.54
C GLN A 5 24.46 6.83 -1.11
N GLU A 6 23.19 7.21 -0.89
CA GLU A 6 22.05 6.30 -0.69
C GLU A 6 21.63 5.49 -1.94
N TRP A 7 22.13 5.83 -3.14
CA TRP A 7 21.94 5.07 -4.38
C TRP A 7 23.13 4.14 -4.64
N ASP A 8 23.59 3.45 -3.59
CA ASP A 8 24.56 2.37 -3.72
C ASP A 8 23.96 1.24 -4.56
N LEU A 9 24.31 1.25 -5.85
CA LEU A 9 23.81 0.32 -6.86
C LEU A 9 24.15 -1.14 -6.51
N GLU A 10 25.19 -1.41 -5.72
CA GLU A 10 25.52 -2.76 -5.27
C GLU A 10 24.56 -3.25 -4.17
N LYS A 11 24.12 -2.37 -3.27
CA LYS A 11 23.06 -2.71 -2.30
C LYS A 11 21.71 -2.96 -2.96
N LEU A 12 21.40 -2.25 -4.04
CA LEU A 12 20.14 -2.39 -4.79
C LEU A 12 20.08 -3.66 -5.67
N LYS A 13 21.23 -4.23 -6.04
CA LYS A 13 21.33 -5.49 -6.80
C LYS A 13 20.96 -6.74 -5.99
N ASN A 14 21.05 -6.67 -4.66
CA ASN A 14 20.73 -7.78 -3.76
C ASN A 14 19.24 -7.84 -3.36
N GLY A 15 18.40 -6.93 -3.88
CA GLY A 15 16.95 -6.94 -3.69
C GLY A 15 16.21 -7.82 -4.73
N ARG A 16 14.90 -8.00 -4.54
CA ARG A 16 13.98 -8.75 -5.43
C ARG A 16 13.84 -8.18 -6.87
N VAL A 17 14.70 -7.24 -7.27
CA VAL A 17 14.62 -6.50 -8.53
C VAL A 17 15.58 -7.11 -9.55
N LYS A 18 15.04 -7.62 -10.67
CA LYS A 18 15.86 -8.11 -11.79
C LYS A 18 16.44 -6.94 -12.60
N TRP A 19 17.65 -6.54 -12.23
CA TRP A 19 18.45 -5.57 -13.01
C TRP A 19 18.91 -6.22 -14.33
N GLY A 20 18.57 -5.58 -15.46
CA GLY A 20 18.69 -6.14 -16.82
C GLY A 20 17.42 -5.98 -17.66
N ARG A 21 16.27 -5.74 -17.02
CA ARG A 21 15.04 -5.25 -17.67
C ARG A 21 14.73 -3.77 -17.37
N TYR A 22 15.57 -3.14 -16.55
CA TYR A 22 15.46 -1.73 -16.24
C TYR A 22 15.87 -0.91 -17.47
N LYS A 23 14.88 -0.25 -18.09
CA LYS A 23 15.13 0.83 -19.03
C LYS A 23 15.02 2.14 -18.25
N PRO A 24 16.04 3.01 -18.28
CA PRO A 24 15.93 4.34 -17.68
C PRO A 24 14.64 5.03 -18.17
N LEU A 25 13.98 5.78 -17.31
CA LEU A 25 12.75 6.52 -17.65
C LEU A 25 12.94 7.35 -18.93
N GLU A 26 14.10 7.99 -19.05
CA GLU A 26 14.53 8.74 -20.24
C GLU A 26 14.46 7.90 -21.53
N THR A 27 14.81 6.61 -21.47
CA THR A 27 14.73 5.71 -22.64
C THR A 27 13.28 5.42 -23.02
N SER A 28 12.39 5.30 -22.04
CA SER A 28 10.95 5.10 -22.27
C SER A 28 10.29 6.35 -22.84
N ILE A 29 10.71 7.53 -22.39
CA ILE A 29 10.29 8.84 -22.95
C ILE A 29 10.75 8.97 -24.40
N LYS A 30 12.04 8.74 -24.68
CA LYS A 30 12.61 8.84 -26.05
C LYS A 30 11.97 7.88 -27.04
N LYS A 31 11.43 6.75 -26.56
CA LYS A 31 10.76 5.75 -27.39
C LYS A 31 9.24 5.95 -27.48
N GLY A 32 8.68 7.01 -26.90
CA GLY A 32 7.24 7.27 -26.89
C GLY A 32 6.43 6.18 -26.19
N LEU A 33 7.06 5.45 -25.27
CA LEU A 33 6.43 4.36 -24.50
C LEU A 33 5.62 4.87 -23.31
N ILE A 34 5.69 6.18 -23.04
CA ILE A 34 4.91 6.88 -22.04
C ILE A 34 3.91 7.77 -22.78
N LYS A 35 2.63 7.60 -22.48
CA LYS A 35 1.51 8.34 -23.05
C LYS A 35 0.83 9.18 -21.98
N ASN A 36 0.09 10.20 -22.41
CA ASN A 36 -0.78 10.95 -21.51
C ASN A 36 -1.77 9.98 -20.84
N GLY A 37 -1.75 9.92 -19.51
CA GLY A 37 -2.54 8.99 -18.71
C GLY A 37 -1.74 7.84 -18.08
N ASP A 38 -0.48 7.63 -18.48
CA ASP A 38 0.38 6.64 -17.81
C ASP A 38 0.76 7.13 -16.41
N SER A 39 0.60 6.27 -15.40
CA SER A 39 1.05 6.60 -14.03
C SER A 39 2.58 6.44 -13.91
N PHE A 40 3.24 7.31 -13.15
CA PHE A 40 4.68 7.23 -12.86
C PHE A 40 5.08 5.99 -12.03
N ILE A 41 4.11 5.17 -11.61
CA ILE A 41 4.36 3.92 -10.89
C ILE A 41 4.65 2.84 -11.93
N LEU A 42 5.91 2.52 -12.20
CA LEU A 42 6.24 1.47 -13.16
C LEU A 42 6.09 0.09 -12.49
N SER A 43 4.94 -0.59 -12.60
CA SER A 43 4.80 -1.98 -12.12
C SER A 43 5.34 -2.98 -13.14
N ASN A 44 6.65 -3.04 -13.36
CA ASN A 44 7.28 -3.96 -14.31
C ASN A 44 7.61 -5.35 -13.70
N THR A 45 6.79 -5.82 -12.78
CA THR A 45 6.99 -7.09 -12.09
C THR A 45 6.55 -8.29 -12.95
N SER A 46 7.04 -9.50 -12.65
CA SER A 46 6.64 -10.73 -13.36
C SER A 46 5.26 -11.25 -12.96
N HIS A 47 4.50 -10.51 -12.15
CA HIS A 47 3.15 -10.88 -11.76
C HIS A 47 2.18 -10.73 -12.93
N SER A 48 1.02 -11.40 -12.83
CA SER A 48 -0.07 -11.25 -13.79
C SER A 48 -0.55 -9.80 -13.84
N GLU A 49 -1.17 -9.41 -14.96
CA GLU A 49 -1.73 -8.07 -15.14
C GLU A 49 -2.69 -7.68 -14.02
N ARG A 50 -3.56 -8.60 -13.61
CA ARG A 50 -4.46 -8.45 -12.47
C ARG A 50 -3.73 -8.03 -11.19
N ILE A 51 -2.68 -8.77 -10.80
CA ILE A 51 -1.91 -8.46 -9.59
C ILE A 51 -1.17 -7.12 -9.73
N ARG A 52 -0.69 -6.80 -10.93
CA ARG A 52 -0.06 -5.50 -11.18
C ARG A 52 -1.05 -4.37 -10.95
N LEU A 53 -2.25 -4.43 -11.55
CA LEU A 53 -3.32 -3.46 -11.40
C LEU A 53 -3.75 -3.28 -9.94
N SER A 54 -3.90 -4.39 -9.20
CA SER A 54 -4.16 -4.35 -7.76
C SER A 54 -3.11 -3.54 -7.00
N ARG A 55 -1.82 -3.81 -7.26
CA ARG A 55 -0.72 -3.07 -6.64
C ARG A 55 -0.65 -1.60 -7.06
N PHE A 56 -1.08 -1.26 -8.28
CA PHE A 56 -1.17 0.15 -8.68
C PHE A 56 -2.12 0.92 -7.77
N ILE A 57 -3.28 0.34 -7.44
CA ILE A 57 -4.24 0.94 -6.51
C ILE A 57 -3.63 1.06 -5.11
N HIS A 58 -2.95 0.01 -4.65
CA HIS A 58 -2.25 0.00 -3.36
C HIS A 58 -1.26 1.16 -3.21
N GLU A 59 -0.33 1.28 -4.17
CA GLU A 59 0.70 2.33 -4.15
C GLU A 59 0.10 3.73 -4.37
N TYR A 60 -0.96 3.84 -5.20
CA TYR A 60 -1.68 5.10 -5.36
C TYR A 60 -2.36 5.53 -4.06
N ALA A 61 -2.92 4.60 -3.30
CA ALA A 61 -3.51 4.89 -2.00
C ALA A 61 -2.45 5.37 -1.00
N HIS A 62 -1.22 4.83 -1.01
CA HIS A 62 -0.11 5.40 -0.25
C HIS A 62 0.22 6.84 -0.65
N LYS A 63 0.22 7.15 -1.95
CA LYS A 63 0.39 8.53 -2.41
C LYS A 63 -0.74 9.42 -1.88
N LEU A 64 -1.99 8.94 -1.91
CA LEU A 64 -3.14 9.68 -1.43
C LEU A 64 -3.09 9.93 0.08
N GLN A 65 -2.62 8.97 0.88
CA GLN A 65 -2.36 9.17 2.31
C GLN A 65 -1.39 10.34 2.55
N SER A 66 -0.35 10.46 1.73
CA SER A 66 0.64 11.54 1.85
C SER A 66 0.10 12.92 1.48
N GLU A 67 -0.85 12.99 0.54
CA GLU A 67 -1.42 14.26 0.06
C GLU A 67 -2.64 14.69 0.86
N ASN A 68 -3.34 13.73 1.46
CA ASN A 68 -4.57 13.94 2.20
C ASN A 68 -4.48 13.22 3.57
N PRO A 69 -3.67 13.74 4.50
CA PRO A 69 -3.45 13.11 5.80
C PRO A 69 -4.74 12.99 6.62
N GLU A 70 -5.68 13.95 6.47
CA GLU A 70 -6.99 13.93 7.14
C GLU A 70 -7.84 12.73 6.71
N LEU A 71 -7.78 12.33 5.43
CA LEU A 71 -8.43 11.13 4.93
C LEU A 71 -7.82 9.87 5.55
N ASN A 72 -6.49 9.82 5.63
CA ASN A 72 -5.79 8.71 6.26
C ASN A 72 -6.08 8.63 7.77
N GLN A 73 -6.33 9.75 8.43
CA GLN A 73 -6.55 9.79 9.87
C GLN A 73 -7.71 8.88 10.31
N TYR A 74 -8.80 8.80 9.53
CA TYR A 74 -9.90 7.87 9.81
C TYR A 74 -9.46 6.41 9.90
N PHE A 75 -8.50 6.00 9.07
CA PHE A 75 -7.93 4.66 9.08
C PHE A 75 -6.97 4.46 10.26
N VAL A 76 -6.19 5.48 10.60
CA VAL A 76 -5.32 5.48 11.79
C VAL A 76 -6.16 5.34 13.06
N ASP A 77 -7.25 6.12 13.18
CA ASP A 77 -8.14 6.08 14.34
C ASP A 77 -8.79 4.70 14.50
N LEU A 78 -9.25 4.10 13.40
CA LEU A 78 -9.79 2.74 13.43
C LEU A 78 -8.72 1.73 13.86
N TRP A 79 -7.50 1.87 13.37
CA TRP A 79 -6.39 1.00 13.77
C TRP A 79 -6.11 1.12 15.27
N ILE A 80 -5.95 2.35 15.79
CA ILE A 80 -5.70 2.62 17.21
C ILE A 80 -6.81 1.99 18.06
N LYS A 81 -8.07 2.23 17.70
CA LYS A 81 -9.24 1.66 18.39
C LYS A 81 -9.17 0.13 18.44
N ARG A 82 -8.80 -0.53 17.33
CA ARG A 82 -8.79 -2.00 17.23
C ARG A 82 -7.59 -2.64 17.89
N THR A 83 -6.44 -1.97 17.89
CA THR A 83 -5.18 -2.50 18.44
C THR A 83 -4.93 -2.08 19.89
N ALA A 84 -5.81 -1.25 20.45
CA ALA A 84 -5.81 -0.89 21.87
C ALA A 84 -5.79 -2.15 22.75
N ASN A 85 -4.78 -2.26 23.62
CA ASN A 85 -4.55 -3.39 24.52
C ASN A 85 -4.39 -4.76 23.81
N LYS A 86 -4.11 -4.77 22.51
CA LYS A 86 -3.86 -5.99 21.75
C LYS A 86 -2.38 -6.38 21.76
N PRO A 87 -2.07 -7.68 21.72
CA PRO A 87 -0.70 -8.14 21.66
C PRO A 87 -0.08 -7.83 20.30
N TYR A 88 1.25 -7.84 20.29
CA TYR A 88 2.01 -7.97 19.06
C TYR A 88 2.12 -9.46 18.70
N ILE A 89 1.95 -9.78 17.42
CA ILE A 89 2.10 -11.13 16.87
C ILE A 89 3.19 -11.13 15.78
N LYS A 90 3.82 -12.30 15.57
CA LYS A 90 4.77 -12.49 14.48
C LYS A 90 4.01 -12.93 13.23
N TYR A 91 4.23 -12.24 12.12
CA TYR A 91 3.67 -12.58 10.82
C TYR A 91 4.73 -12.38 9.74
N ASN A 92 5.08 -13.44 9.02
CA ASN A 92 6.13 -13.43 7.98
C ASN A 92 7.48 -12.80 8.42
N GLY A 93 7.86 -13.00 9.69
CA GLY A 93 9.09 -12.44 10.26
C GLY A 93 8.97 -11.00 10.75
N GLU A 94 7.81 -10.37 10.56
CA GLU A 94 7.51 -9.01 11.02
C GLU A 94 6.69 -9.04 12.31
N ILE A 95 6.81 -7.98 13.11
CA ILE A 95 6.02 -7.78 14.33
C ILE A 95 4.88 -6.83 14.00
N ILE A 96 3.65 -7.28 14.19
CA ILE A 96 2.42 -6.54 13.87
C ILE A 96 1.44 -6.57 15.04
N LYS A 97 0.50 -5.64 15.12
CA LYS A 97 -0.58 -5.65 16.13
C LYS A 97 -1.76 -6.51 15.71
N ASP A 98 -2.25 -7.35 16.61
CA ASP A 98 -3.45 -8.15 16.37
C ASP A 98 -4.74 -7.35 16.62
N GLY A 99 -5.16 -6.58 15.61
CA GLY A 99 -6.42 -5.83 15.65
C GLY A 99 -7.64 -6.62 15.15
N GLY A 100 -7.55 -7.94 15.00
CA GLY A 100 -8.65 -8.75 14.45
C GLY A 100 -8.98 -8.43 12.99
N PHE A 101 -8.00 -7.95 12.22
CA PHE A 101 -8.17 -7.58 10.81
C PHE A 101 -8.35 -8.81 9.92
N ILE A 102 -8.99 -8.61 8.76
CA ILE A 102 -9.12 -9.64 7.72
C ILE A 102 -7.79 -10.25 7.27
N HIS A 103 -6.74 -9.43 7.24
CA HIS A 103 -5.38 -9.82 6.92
C HIS A 103 -4.42 -9.24 7.98
N PRO A 104 -3.46 -10.01 8.52
CA PRO A 104 -2.61 -9.53 9.60
C PRO A 104 -1.77 -8.29 9.24
N TYR A 105 -1.44 -8.12 7.96
CA TYR A 105 -0.64 -6.99 7.48
C TYR A 105 -1.28 -5.61 7.72
N TYR A 106 -2.62 -5.52 7.86
CA TYR A 106 -3.30 -4.30 8.34
C TYR A 106 -2.81 -3.86 9.74
N GLY A 107 -2.36 -4.80 10.56
CA GLY A 107 -1.79 -4.57 11.88
C GLY A 107 -0.37 -4.01 11.87
N ARG A 108 0.23 -3.80 10.70
CA ARG A 108 1.59 -3.28 10.59
C ARG A 108 1.66 -1.82 11.00
N ASP A 109 2.64 -1.49 11.82
CA ASP A 109 2.97 -0.14 12.24
C ASP A 109 4.39 0.22 11.80
N TYR A 110 4.52 1.27 11.00
CA TYR A 110 5.80 1.75 10.46
C TYR A 110 6.48 2.82 11.32
N SER A 111 5.89 3.22 12.45
CA SER A 111 6.42 4.30 13.29
C SER A 111 7.61 3.88 14.15
N GLY A 112 7.58 2.65 14.67
CA GLY A 112 8.43 2.25 15.79
C GLY A 112 8.12 3.00 17.11
N ASP A 113 7.06 3.79 17.14
CA ASP A 113 6.63 4.64 18.26
C ASP A 113 5.16 4.32 18.61
N PRO A 114 4.92 3.61 19.74
CA PRO A 114 3.56 3.25 20.17
C PRO A 114 2.62 4.44 20.37
N GLU A 115 3.16 5.63 20.66
CA GLU A 115 2.34 6.84 20.89
C GLU A 115 1.94 7.53 19.58
N ASN A 116 2.65 7.26 18.48
CA ASN A 116 2.41 7.86 17.17
C ASN A 116 2.41 6.80 16.06
N PRO A 117 1.45 5.85 16.08
CA PRO A 117 1.44 4.73 15.14
C PRO A 117 1.25 5.21 13.69
N LYS A 118 1.89 4.49 12.76
CA LYS A 118 1.81 4.73 11.31
C LYS A 118 1.31 3.49 10.59
N PRO A 119 0.01 3.17 10.66
CA PRO A 119 -0.56 1.99 10.04
C PRO A 119 -0.87 2.22 8.56
N LEU A 120 0.19 2.34 7.74
CA LEU A 120 0.07 2.71 6.32
C LEU A 120 -0.76 1.71 5.50
N GLU A 121 -0.81 0.45 5.92
CA GLU A 121 -1.54 -0.62 5.21
C GLU A 121 -3.06 -0.48 5.30
N MET A 122 -3.58 0.28 6.27
CA MET A 122 -5.02 0.35 6.52
C MET A 122 -5.79 0.91 5.34
N MET A 123 -5.38 2.07 4.83
CA MET A 123 -6.05 2.67 3.67
C MET A 123 -5.63 2.00 2.36
N SER A 124 -4.35 1.65 2.20
CA SER A 124 -3.85 1.09 0.93
C SER A 124 -4.47 -0.26 0.62
N MET A 125 -4.47 -1.19 1.57
CA MET A 125 -5.08 -2.50 1.39
C MET A 125 -6.61 -2.44 1.32
N THR A 126 -7.25 -1.49 2.02
CA THR A 126 -8.71 -1.31 1.90
C THR A 126 -9.09 -0.83 0.50
N PHE A 127 -8.36 0.15 -0.06
CA PHE A 127 -8.64 0.66 -1.39
C PHE A 127 -8.26 -0.35 -2.47
N GLU A 128 -7.17 -1.09 -2.27
CA GLU A 128 -6.83 -2.24 -3.11
C GLU A 128 -7.95 -3.29 -3.12
N ALA A 129 -8.56 -3.60 -1.97
CA ALA A 129 -9.68 -4.53 -1.90
C ALA A 129 -10.94 -4.04 -2.63
N LEU A 130 -11.24 -2.74 -2.50
CA LEU A 130 -12.47 -2.15 -3.04
C LEU A 130 -12.40 -1.85 -4.54
N LEU A 131 -11.24 -1.40 -5.02
CA LEU A 131 -11.05 -0.89 -6.39
C LEU A 131 -10.10 -1.75 -7.23
N GLY A 132 -9.29 -2.58 -6.57
CA GLY A 132 -8.43 -3.56 -7.21
C GLY A 132 -9.10 -4.93 -7.33
N ASP A 133 -8.27 -5.97 -7.39
CA ASP A 133 -8.72 -7.35 -7.57
C ASP A 133 -7.71 -8.33 -6.92
N ASP A 134 -7.28 -8.03 -5.69
CA ASP A 134 -6.37 -8.88 -4.91
C ASP A 134 -7.08 -10.19 -4.52
N PRO A 135 -6.62 -11.38 -4.96
CA PRO A 135 -7.28 -12.65 -4.67
C PRO A 135 -7.40 -12.99 -3.18
N GLY A 136 -6.57 -12.41 -2.31
CA GLY A 136 -6.57 -12.67 -0.86
C GLY A 136 -7.33 -11.65 -0.02
N ASN A 137 -7.73 -10.53 -0.63
CA ASN A 137 -8.32 -9.37 0.05
C ASN A 137 -9.21 -8.63 -0.97
N ASP A 138 -10.15 -9.34 -1.60
CA ASP A 138 -11.09 -8.73 -2.55
C ASP A 138 -12.29 -8.08 -1.85
N LEU A 139 -13.11 -7.37 -2.62
CA LEU A 139 -14.29 -6.67 -2.12
C LEU A 139 -15.26 -7.58 -1.37
N ALA A 140 -15.53 -8.77 -1.91
CA ALA A 140 -16.49 -9.71 -1.33
C ALA A 140 -15.99 -10.22 0.03
N THR A 141 -14.71 -10.58 0.06
CA THR A 141 -14.02 -11.07 1.25
C THR A 141 -13.95 -9.98 2.32
N LEU A 142 -13.62 -8.74 1.94
CA LEU A 142 -13.60 -7.58 2.85
C LEU A 142 -14.99 -7.32 3.44
N ARG A 143 -16.03 -7.31 2.60
CA ARG A 143 -17.41 -7.11 3.03
C ARG A 143 -17.89 -8.16 4.03
N GLU A 144 -17.53 -9.42 3.82
CA GLU A 144 -17.98 -10.54 4.65
C GLU A 144 -17.20 -10.61 5.97
N ARG A 145 -15.87 -10.51 5.91
CA ARG A 145 -14.99 -10.81 7.06
C ARG A 145 -14.61 -9.59 7.87
N ASP A 146 -14.69 -8.38 7.30
CA ASP A 146 -14.41 -7.13 8.00
C ASP A 146 -15.35 -5.98 7.57
N PRO A 147 -16.65 -6.08 7.93
CA PRO A 147 -17.66 -5.14 7.47
C PRO A 147 -17.45 -3.70 7.99
N GLU A 148 -16.81 -3.48 9.13
CA GLU A 148 -16.50 -2.13 9.63
C GLU A 148 -15.45 -1.47 8.73
N LEU A 149 -14.40 -2.18 8.35
CA LEU A 149 -13.38 -1.67 7.44
C LEU A 149 -13.93 -1.46 6.02
N PHE A 150 -14.77 -2.39 5.54
CA PHE A 150 -15.52 -2.24 4.30
C PHE A 150 -16.37 -0.95 4.29
N ASN A 151 -17.18 -0.76 5.33
CA ASN A 151 -18.08 0.39 5.42
C ASN A 151 -17.30 1.71 5.53
N LEU A 152 -16.17 1.72 6.26
CA LEU A 152 -15.29 2.88 6.32
C LEU A 152 -14.75 3.24 4.93
N GLY A 153 -14.20 2.26 4.22
CA GLY A 153 -13.65 2.47 2.88
C GLY A 153 -14.69 2.99 1.89
N ILE A 154 -15.89 2.39 1.85
CA ILE A 154 -16.99 2.84 0.98
C ILE A 154 -17.46 4.26 1.37
N ALA A 155 -17.62 4.54 2.66
CA ALA A 155 -18.07 5.86 3.11
C ALA A 155 -17.07 6.96 2.69
N LEU A 156 -15.78 6.71 2.86
CA LEU A 156 -14.74 7.66 2.48
C LEU A 156 -14.60 7.80 0.96
N LEU A 157 -14.67 6.71 0.19
CA LEU A 157 -14.62 6.80 -1.28
C LEU A 157 -15.81 7.56 -1.88
N THR A 158 -17.00 7.45 -1.27
CA THR A 158 -18.23 7.99 -1.87
C THR A 158 -18.65 9.34 -1.31
N ARG A 159 -18.23 9.68 -0.09
CA ARG A 159 -18.73 10.87 0.63
C ARG A 159 -17.66 11.75 1.23
N TYR A 160 -16.37 11.40 1.11
CA TYR A 160 -15.31 12.27 1.61
C TYR A 160 -15.36 13.63 0.90
N LYS A 161 -15.43 14.68 1.71
CA LYS A 161 -15.35 16.07 1.27
C LYS A 161 -14.30 16.73 2.16
N LYS A 162 -13.35 17.40 1.52
CA LYS A 162 -12.38 18.24 2.19
C LYS A 162 -13.03 19.57 2.61
#